data_AF-A0AA88L2J4-F1
#
_entry.id   AF-A0AA88L2J4-F1
#
_cell.length_a   1.000
_cell.length_b   1.000
_cell.length_c   1.000
_cell.angle_alpha   90.00
_cell.angle_beta   90.00
_cell.angle_gamma   90.00
#
_symmetry.space_group_name_H-M   'P 1'
#
loop_
_entity.id
_entity.type
_entity.pdbx_description
1 polymer ?
#
loop_
_entity_poly.entity_id
_entity_poly.type
_entity_poly.pdbx_seq_one_letter_code
_entity_poly.pdbx_strand_id
1 'polypeptide(L)'
;TLARSNPQRHGKWLYSYNEVYVIADLVVQYYCLKQFGGSMAENFYGLERVSANCEEKGRKFLKAKDRYWSILFLVVIPYIRRKVEIYFREWRLCYADGILREGNWKDKFKVILVKLYPWIYFISTLSSLILLLKYSVSRSKYPSLSLLLSGVHLVRASGESMAEWEMKKQINWKSGILNVVPTLLALGTKWMLEFGAFGLQFAEWWMASGSAPFSAIAALPVPDFPNFEFKEKLCPLCKRLQDTPTLLPISG
;
A
#
# COMPACT_ATOMS: atom_id res chain seq x y z
N THR A 1 6.54 18.01 -5.90
CA THR A 1 5.64 18.07 -4.72
C THR A 1 6.06 19.21 -3.81
N LEU A 2 5.10 19.98 -3.29
CA LEU A 2 5.32 21.16 -2.43
C LEU A 2 6.26 20.93 -1.22
N ALA A 3 6.41 19.68 -0.78
CA ALA A 3 7.35 19.32 0.29
C ALA A 3 8.83 19.49 -0.10
N ARG A 4 9.19 19.38 -1.39
CA ARG A 4 10.57 19.53 -1.86
C ARG A 4 10.97 21.00 -2.02
N SER A 5 10.00 21.89 -2.24
CA SER A 5 10.23 23.33 -2.40
C SER A 5 10.32 24.08 -1.07
N ASN A 6 9.78 23.54 0.04
CA ASN A 6 9.86 24.21 1.34
C ASN A 6 9.98 23.22 2.53
N PRO A 7 11.15 22.61 2.72
CA PRO A 7 11.35 21.51 3.69
C PRO A 7 11.22 21.95 5.15
N GLN A 8 11.55 23.20 5.48
CA GLN A 8 11.53 23.68 6.88
C GLN A 8 10.11 23.78 7.47
N ARG A 9 9.11 24.14 6.65
CA ARG A 9 7.71 24.30 7.11
C ARG A 9 6.93 22.98 7.05
N HIS A 10 7.13 22.19 6.01
CA HIS A 10 6.34 20.97 5.77
C HIS A 10 6.95 19.69 6.37
N GLY A 11 8.22 19.71 6.78
CA GLY A 11 8.88 18.54 7.39
C GLY A 11 8.21 18.07 8.69
N LYS A 12 7.76 19.00 9.55
CA LYS A 12 7.06 18.66 10.81
C LYS A 12 5.71 17.99 10.57
N TRP A 13 4.96 18.45 9.56
CA TRP A 13 3.69 17.85 9.16
C TRP A 13 3.87 16.43 8.63
N LEU A 14 4.90 16.19 7.82
CA LEU A 14 5.21 14.87 7.28
C LEU A 14 5.62 13.87 8.39
N TYR A 15 6.37 14.34 9.39
CA TYR A 15 6.73 13.52 10.55
C TYR A 15 5.49 13.15 11.37
N SER A 16 4.62 14.12 11.65
CA SER A 16 3.38 13.89 12.40
C SER A 16 2.41 12.97 11.66
N TYR A 17 2.31 13.08 10.33
CA TYR A 17 1.46 12.20 9.50
C TYR A 17 1.77 10.71 9.72
N ASN A 18 3.05 10.36 9.81
CA ASN A 18 3.46 8.98 10.05
C ASN A 18 2.99 8.45 11.41
N GLU A 19 2.96 9.29 12.43
CA GLU A 19 2.49 8.92 13.78
C GLU A 19 0.96 8.82 13.80
N VAL A 20 0.26 9.76 13.17
CA VAL A 20 -1.20 9.75 13.05
C VAL A 20 -1.67 8.50 12.30
N TYR A 21 -0.99 8.13 11.20
CA TYR A 21 -1.30 6.93 10.44
C TYR A 21 -1.21 5.66 11.29
N VAL A 22 -0.16 5.53 12.10
CA VAL A 22 0.05 4.35 12.95
C VAL A 22 -1.00 4.26 14.06
N ILE A 23 -1.40 5.41 14.63
CA ILE A 23 -2.48 5.46 15.60
C ILE A 23 -3.80 5.07 14.95
N ALA A 24 -4.11 5.59 13.76
CA ALA A 24 -5.31 5.23 13.03
C ALA A 24 -5.35 3.73 12.69
N ASP A 25 -4.23 3.19 12.19
CA ASP A 25 -4.07 1.76 11.90
C ASP A 25 -4.25 0.90 13.15
N LEU A 26 -3.67 1.30 14.29
CA LEU A 26 -3.86 0.63 15.58
C LEU A 26 -5.33 0.61 16.00
N VAL A 27 -6.04 1.74 15.89
CA VAL A 27 -7.46 1.84 16.25
C VAL A 27 -8.31 0.93 15.36
N VAL A 28 -8.10 0.97 14.05
CA VAL A 28 -8.81 0.12 13.07
C VAL A 28 -8.56 -1.35 13.37
N GLN A 29 -7.31 -1.75 13.55
CA GLN A 29 -6.98 -3.15 13.80
C GLN A 29 -7.44 -3.64 15.16
N TYR A 30 -7.34 -2.83 16.22
CA TYR A 30 -7.89 -3.15 17.54
C TYR A 30 -9.39 -3.42 17.45
N TYR A 31 -10.11 -2.58 16.70
CA TYR A 31 -11.53 -2.77 16.47
C TYR A 31 -11.83 -4.04 15.68
N CYS A 32 -11.11 -4.27 14.56
CA CYS A 32 -11.31 -5.46 13.75
C CYS A 32 -11.05 -6.74 14.54
N LEU A 33 -9.98 -6.79 15.34
CA LEU A 33 -9.66 -7.94 16.19
C LEU A 33 -10.66 -8.13 17.33
N LYS A 34 -11.29 -7.05 17.83
CA LYS A 34 -12.33 -7.13 18.86
C LYS A 34 -13.66 -7.63 18.30
N GLN A 35 -14.01 -7.21 17.09
CA GLN A 35 -15.33 -7.46 16.50
C GLN A 35 -15.37 -8.71 15.60
N PHE A 36 -14.38 -8.85 14.71
CA PHE A 36 -14.33 -9.91 13.68
C PHE A 36 -13.36 -11.04 14.04
N GLY A 37 -12.53 -10.88 15.07
CA GLY A 37 -11.55 -11.91 15.45
C GLY A 37 -10.42 -12.08 14.43
N GLY A 38 -10.17 -11.08 13.58
CA GLY A 38 -9.08 -11.04 12.61
C GLY A 38 -8.65 -9.60 12.34
N SER A 39 -7.51 -9.43 11.67
CA SER A 39 -7.11 -8.12 11.15
C SER A 39 -8.05 -7.66 10.03
N MET A 40 -8.01 -6.37 9.68
CA MET A 40 -8.83 -5.83 8.60
C MET A 40 -8.63 -6.60 7.27
N ALA A 41 -7.39 -6.86 6.89
CA ALA A 41 -7.07 -7.59 5.66
C ALA A 41 -7.53 -9.05 5.73
N GLU A 42 -7.33 -9.71 6.87
CA GLU A 42 -7.80 -11.09 7.07
C GLU A 42 -9.33 -11.18 6.94
N ASN A 43 -10.05 -10.27 7.59
CA ASN A 43 -11.51 -10.21 7.48
C ASN A 43 -11.99 -9.96 6.05
N PHE A 44 -11.28 -9.11 5.29
CA PHE A 44 -11.58 -8.89 3.87
C PHE A 44 -11.49 -10.18 3.03
N TYR A 45 -10.54 -11.06 3.36
CA TYR A 45 -10.40 -12.38 2.71
C TYR A 45 -11.19 -13.51 3.39
N GLY A 46 -12.07 -13.19 4.36
CA GLY A 46 -12.84 -14.19 5.10
C GLY A 46 -11.98 -15.12 5.96
N LEU A 47 -10.88 -14.59 6.52
CA LEU A 47 -9.98 -15.29 7.43
C LEU A 47 -10.16 -14.78 8.86
N GLU A 48 -10.10 -15.70 9.81
CA GLU A 48 -10.15 -15.42 11.24
C GLU A 48 -8.93 -15.99 11.97
N ARG A 49 -8.60 -15.40 13.12
CA ARG A 49 -7.47 -15.80 13.95
C ARG A 49 -7.91 -16.73 15.06
N VAL A 50 -7.35 -17.93 15.09
CA VAL A 50 -7.66 -18.93 16.12
C VAL A 50 -6.41 -19.22 16.96
N SER A 51 -6.59 -19.21 18.28
CA SER A 51 -5.52 -19.57 19.21
C SER A 51 -5.19 -21.06 19.10
N ALA A 52 -3.91 -21.40 18.93
CA ALA A 52 -3.47 -22.79 18.73
C ALA A 52 -3.88 -23.74 19.88
N ASN A 53 -4.07 -23.21 21.08
CA ASN A 53 -4.43 -23.98 22.28
C ASN A 53 -5.95 -24.03 22.55
N CYS A 54 -6.80 -23.56 21.64
CA CYS A 54 -8.26 -23.49 21.87
C CYS A 54 -9.11 -24.18 20.79
N GLU A 55 -8.51 -24.91 19.85
CA GLU A 55 -9.23 -25.73 18.85
C GLU A 55 -10.30 -26.64 19.50
N GLU A 56 -10.07 -27.16 20.70
CA GLU A 56 -10.93 -28.17 21.33
C GLU A 56 -12.23 -27.65 21.97
N LYS A 57 -12.43 -26.34 22.18
CA LYS A 57 -13.55 -25.86 23.02
C LYS A 57 -14.61 -25.01 22.35
N GLY A 58 -14.66 -24.94 21.01
CA GLY A 58 -15.71 -24.22 20.28
C GLY A 58 -15.85 -22.73 20.67
N ARG A 59 -14.88 -22.17 21.38
CA ARG A 59 -14.90 -20.79 21.85
C ARG A 59 -14.31 -19.90 20.76
N LYS A 60 -15.21 -19.28 19.99
CA LYS A 60 -14.94 -18.37 18.85
C LYS A 60 -14.16 -17.08 19.23
N PHE A 61 -13.87 -16.82 20.50
CA PHE A 61 -13.27 -15.54 20.93
C PHE A 61 -11.80 -15.68 21.36
N LEU A 62 -10.92 -14.96 20.66
CA LEU A 62 -9.51 -14.78 21.04
C LEU A 62 -9.40 -14.27 22.48
N LYS A 63 -8.53 -14.91 23.27
CA LYS A 63 -8.13 -14.42 24.60
C LYS A 63 -7.59 -12.99 24.47
N ALA A 64 -7.82 -12.17 25.49
CA ALA A 64 -7.31 -10.80 25.53
C ALA A 64 -5.78 -10.75 25.32
N LYS A 65 -5.04 -11.69 25.91
CA LYS A 65 -3.58 -11.83 25.72
C LYS A 65 -3.20 -12.01 24.24
N ASP A 66 -3.79 -13.00 23.57
CA ASP A 66 -3.49 -13.34 22.16
C ASP A 66 -3.89 -12.19 21.22
N ARG A 67 -4.94 -11.43 21.59
CA ARG A 67 -5.34 -10.20 20.90
C ARG A 67 -4.28 -9.11 21.01
N TYR A 68 -3.76 -8.84 22.21
CA TYR A 68 -2.71 -7.84 22.39
C TYR A 68 -1.41 -8.23 21.66
N TRP A 69 -1.02 -9.51 21.72
CA TRP A 69 0.11 -10.01 20.92
C TRP A 69 -0.13 -9.86 19.43
N SER A 70 -1.34 -10.17 18.96
CA SER A 70 -1.74 -9.98 17.56
C SER A 70 -1.56 -8.52 17.11
N ILE A 71 -2.03 -7.54 17.88
CA ILE A 71 -1.88 -6.12 17.57
C ILE A 71 -0.41 -5.70 17.59
N LEU A 72 0.34 -6.17 18.58
CA LEU A 72 1.76 -5.86 18.73
C LEU A 72 2.56 -6.33 17.50
N PHE A 73 2.30 -7.53 17.00
CA PHE A 73 2.95 -8.05 15.81
C PHE A 73 2.45 -7.41 14.50
N LEU A 74 1.21 -6.92 14.44
CA LEU A 74 0.65 -6.33 13.22
C LEU A 74 0.99 -4.86 13.01
N VAL A 75 1.07 -4.05 14.08
CA VAL A 75 1.30 -2.59 13.99
C VAL A 75 2.62 -2.18 14.63
N VAL A 76 2.82 -2.59 15.88
CA VAL A 76 3.90 -2.03 16.71
C VAL A 76 5.26 -2.50 16.21
N ILE A 77 5.42 -3.80 15.98
CA ILE A 77 6.66 -4.38 15.44
C ILE A 77 7.03 -3.82 14.06
N PRO A 78 6.14 -3.78 13.05
CA PRO A 78 6.51 -3.21 11.76
C PRO A 78 6.83 -1.71 11.85
N TYR A 79 6.16 -0.96 12.73
CA TYR A 79 6.51 0.43 12.99
C TYR A 79 7.92 0.58 13.60
N ILE A 80 8.25 -0.22 14.62
CA ILE A 80 9.59 -0.22 15.23
C ILE A 80 10.64 -0.60 14.18
N ARG A 81 10.39 -1.68 13.41
CA ARG A 81 11.28 -2.12 12.32
C ARG A 81 11.53 -0.99 11.33
N ARG A 82 10.49 -0.26 10.93
CA ARG A 82 10.61 0.89 10.03
C ARG A 82 11.48 2.00 10.63
N LYS A 83 11.27 2.36 11.90
CA LYS A 83 12.09 3.39 12.57
C LYS A 83 13.55 2.94 12.67
N VAL A 84 13.80 1.68 13.05
CA VAL A 84 15.14 1.08 13.10
C VAL A 84 15.80 1.13 11.72
N GLU A 85 15.06 0.84 10.65
CA GLU A 85 15.60 0.88 9.29
C GLU A 85 16.00 2.29 8.84
N ILE A 86 15.22 3.32 9.21
CA ILE A 86 15.57 4.72 8.94
C ILE A 86 16.89 5.09 9.63
N TYR A 87 17.01 4.81 10.93
CA TYR A 87 18.25 5.08 11.68
C TYR A 87 19.42 4.25 11.18
N PHE A 88 19.18 2.98 10.81
CA PHE A 88 20.20 2.11 10.25
C PHE A 88 20.74 2.67 8.93
N ARG A 89 19.89 3.16 8.02
CA ARG A 89 20.33 3.78 6.77
C ARG A 89 21.19 5.00 7.02
N GLU A 90 20.78 5.86 7.94
CA GLU A 90 21.52 7.07 8.31
C GLU A 90 22.89 6.72 8.92
N TRP A 91 22.93 5.82 9.90
CA TRP A 91 24.19 5.43 10.55
C TRP A 91 25.11 4.62 9.65
N ARG A 92 24.56 3.84 8.72
CA ARG A 92 25.36 3.12 7.71
C ARG A 92 26.08 4.09 6.77
N LEU A 93 25.45 5.21 6.41
CA LEU A 93 26.11 6.27 5.63
C LEU A 93 27.23 6.92 6.43
N CYS A 94 26.96 7.36 7.68
CA CYS A 94 28.00 7.93 8.54
C CYS A 94 29.15 6.96 8.85
N TYR A 95 28.88 5.65 8.85
CA TYR A 95 29.91 4.62 9.01
C TYR A 95 30.77 4.49 7.75
N ALA A 96 30.16 4.56 6.56
CA ALA A 96 30.88 4.53 5.28
C ALA A 96 31.76 5.77 5.08
N ASP A 97 31.29 6.94 5.54
CA ASP A 97 32.03 8.20 5.49
C ASP A 97 33.14 8.32 6.56
N GLY A 98 33.29 7.32 7.44
CA GLY A 98 34.30 7.31 8.51
C GLY A 98 34.06 8.31 9.65
N ILE A 99 32.86 8.91 9.73
CA ILE A 99 32.50 9.95 10.71
C ILE A 99 32.27 9.34 12.11
N LEU A 100 31.84 8.08 12.19
CA LEU A 100 31.61 7.35 13.44
C LEU A 100 32.94 6.90 14.07
N ARG A 101 33.56 7.76 14.89
CA ARG A 101 34.78 7.46 15.65
C ARG A 101 34.47 6.82 16.99
N GLU A 102 35.23 5.79 17.39
CA GLU A 102 35.01 4.94 18.58
C GLU A 102 35.26 5.62 19.95
N GLY A 103 34.79 6.85 20.15
CA GLY A 103 34.95 7.56 21.43
C GLY A 103 33.93 7.11 22.46
N ASN A 104 32.64 7.31 22.17
CA ASN A 104 31.56 7.12 23.14
C ASN A 104 30.88 5.75 23.00
N TRP A 105 30.32 5.25 24.11
CA TRP A 105 29.54 3.99 24.14
C TRP A 105 28.36 4.01 23.16
N LYS A 106 27.78 5.20 22.93
CA LYS A 106 26.72 5.43 21.94
C LYS A 106 27.19 5.16 20.52
N ASP A 107 28.42 5.53 20.17
CA ASP A 107 28.95 5.34 18.82
C ASP A 107 29.36 3.89 18.59
N LYS A 108 29.92 3.22 19.62
CA LYS A 108 30.12 1.76 19.59
C LYS A 108 28.81 1.01 19.37
N PHE A 109 27.73 1.39 20.07
CA PHE A 109 26.42 0.80 19.88
C PHE A 109 25.89 0.99 18.44
N LYS A 110 26.05 2.19 17.85
CA LYS A 110 25.66 2.44 16.44
C LYS A 110 26.43 1.53 15.49
N VAL A 111 27.74 1.40 15.66
CA VAL A 111 28.58 0.51 14.83
C VAL A 111 28.14 -0.95 14.96
N ILE A 112 27.88 -1.42 16.18
CA ILE A 112 27.39 -2.78 16.43
C ILE A 112 26.02 -2.98 15.75
N LEU A 113 25.09 -2.04 15.92
CA LEU A 113 23.76 -2.12 15.32
C LEU A 113 23.83 -2.16 13.79
N VAL A 114 24.70 -1.34 13.17
CA VAL A 114 24.92 -1.35 11.72
C VAL A 114 25.50 -2.69 11.24
N LYS A 115 26.38 -3.33 12.01
CA LYS A 115 26.90 -4.66 11.65
C LYS A 115 25.88 -5.78 11.88
N LEU A 116 25.07 -5.69 12.94
CA LEU A 116 24.16 -6.75 13.37
C LEU A 116 22.82 -6.74 12.63
N TYR A 117 22.27 -5.57 12.29
CA TYR A 117 20.95 -5.45 11.66
C TYR A 117 20.78 -6.26 10.36
N PRO A 118 21.76 -6.31 9.43
CA PRO A 118 21.66 -7.14 8.24
C PRO A 118 21.47 -8.64 8.55
N TRP A 119 22.15 -9.14 9.59
CA TRP A 119 22.01 -10.53 10.04
C TRP A 119 20.65 -10.80 10.65
N ILE A 120 20.14 -9.90 11.50
CA ILE A 120 18.78 -10.01 12.06
C ILE A 120 17.74 -10.03 10.94
N TYR A 121 17.87 -9.11 9.97
CA TYR A 121 16.98 -9.03 8.82
C TYR A 121 17.03 -10.32 8.00
N PHE A 122 18.24 -10.82 7.71
CA PHE A 122 18.44 -12.06 6.96
C PHE A 122 17.81 -13.26 7.67
N ILE A 123 18.09 -13.46 8.97
CA ILE A 123 17.55 -14.57 9.76
C ILE A 123 16.02 -14.50 9.83
N SER A 124 15.44 -13.31 10.06
CA SER A 124 13.98 -13.15 10.12
C SER A 124 13.29 -13.47 8.79
N THR A 125 13.93 -13.09 7.68
CA THR A 125 13.42 -13.33 6.33
C THR A 125 13.55 -14.80 5.95
N LEU A 126 14.71 -15.40 6.23
CA LEU A 126 14.96 -16.82 6.02
C LEU A 126 14.00 -17.68 6.85
N SER A 127 13.79 -17.32 8.11
CA SER A 127 12.82 -17.99 8.99
C SER A 127 11.40 -17.92 8.42
N SER A 128 10.97 -16.74 7.95
CA SER A 128 9.65 -16.57 7.32
C SER A 128 9.52 -17.40 6.05
N LEU A 129 10.57 -17.49 5.22
CA LEU A 129 10.60 -18.31 4.01
C LEU A 129 10.53 -19.80 4.34
N ILE A 130 11.28 -20.27 5.33
CA ILE A 130 11.23 -21.67 5.79
C ILE A 130 9.84 -22.01 6.31
N LEU A 131 9.20 -21.12 7.07
CA LEU A 131 7.84 -21.32 7.56
C LEU A 131 6.83 -21.37 6.42
N LEU A 132 6.96 -20.49 5.43
CA LEU A 132 6.10 -20.48 4.24
C LEU A 132 6.23 -21.78 3.43
N LEU A 133 7.45 -22.27 3.23
CA LEU A 133 7.69 -23.56 2.58
C LEU A 133 7.07 -24.72 3.37
N LYS A 134 7.25 -24.74 4.69
CA LYS A 134 6.62 -25.75 5.55
C LYS A 134 5.09 -25.66 5.50
N TYR A 135 4.53 -24.47 5.44
CA TYR A 135 3.10 -24.24 5.30
C TYR A 135 2.59 -24.75 3.95
N SER A 136 3.32 -24.50 2.86
CA SER A 136 2.96 -24.99 1.52
C SER A 136 2.96 -26.52 1.42
N VAL A 137 3.82 -27.20 2.18
CA VAL A 137 3.86 -28.68 2.27
C VAL A 137 2.86 -29.20 3.34
N SER A 138 2.01 -28.33 3.89
CA SER A 138 1.06 -28.64 4.96
C SER A 138 1.70 -29.22 6.23
N ARG A 139 3.01 -28.98 6.44
CA ARG A 139 3.77 -29.40 7.64
C ARG A 139 3.66 -28.40 8.79
N SER A 140 3.28 -27.15 8.51
CA SER A 140 3.11 -26.08 9.49
C SER A 140 1.72 -25.47 9.36
N LYS A 141 1.11 -25.09 10.49
CA LYS A 141 -0.13 -24.28 10.53
C LYS A 141 0.13 -22.78 10.31
N TYR A 142 1.40 -22.35 10.37
CA TYR A 142 1.77 -20.92 10.38
C TYR A 142 2.56 -20.54 9.11
N PRO A 143 2.08 -19.55 8.33
CA PRO A 143 2.75 -19.10 7.11
C PRO A 143 3.84 -18.03 7.36
N SER A 144 3.82 -17.35 8.51
CA SER A 144 4.78 -16.27 8.82
C SER A 144 5.28 -16.33 10.27
N LEU A 145 6.47 -15.78 10.50
CA LEU A 145 7.11 -15.77 11.82
C LEU A 145 6.30 -14.96 12.85
N SER A 146 5.68 -13.86 12.43
CA SER A 146 4.83 -13.03 13.30
C SER A 146 3.61 -13.80 13.81
N LEU A 147 3.00 -14.63 12.97
CA LEU A 147 1.85 -15.47 13.36
C LEU A 147 2.29 -16.58 14.32
N LEU A 148 3.40 -17.24 14.01
CA LEU A 148 3.99 -18.26 14.88
C LEU A 148 4.29 -17.70 16.28
N LEU A 149 4.93 -16.53 16.36
CA LEU A 149 5.26 -15.88 17.65
C LEU A 149 4.02 -15.40 18.40
N SER A 150 2.97 -15.01 17.69
CA SER A 150 1.69 -14.65 18.32
C SER A 150 0.92 -15.87 18.87
N GLY A 151 1.28 -17.09 18.47
CA GLY A 151 0.58 -18.32 18.86
C GLY A 151 -0.79 -18.50 18.20
N VAL A 152 -0.98 -17.86 17.05
CA VAL A 152 -2.27 -17.77 16.35
C VAL A 152 -2.11 -18.30 14.93
N HIS A 153 -3.08 -19.10 14.49
CA HIS A 153 -3.16 -19.57 13.11
C HIS A 153 -4.41 -19.02 12.42
N LEU A 154 -4.38 -19.00 11.10
CA LEU A 154 -5.46 -18.48 10.27
C LEU A 154 -6.37 -19.61 9.84
N VAL A 155 -7.67 -19.43 10.05
CA VAL A 155 -8.72 -20.35 9.62
C VAL A 155 -9.69 -19.57 8.74
N ARG A 156 -10.33 -20.23 7.76
CA ARG A 156 -11.43 -19.61 7.02
C ARG A 156 -12.63 -19.44 7.94
N ALA A 157 -13.19 -18.25 7.97
CA ALA A 157 -14.42 -17.98 8.69
C ALA A 157 -15.53 -18.91 8.17
N SER A 158 -16.18 -19.63 9.08
CA SER A 158 -17.36 -20.43 8.76
C SER A 158 -18.51 -19.52 8.32
N GLY A 159 -19.36 -19.95 7.39
CA GLY A 159 -20.54 -19.17 6.96
C GLY A 159 -21.46 -18.80 8.13
N GLU A 160 -21.49 -19.61 9.19
CA GLU A 160 -22.23 -19.33 10.42
C GLU A 160 -21.66 -18.15 11.21
N SER A 161 -20.33 -17.99 11.26
CA SER A 161 -19.72 -16.85 11.96
C SER A 161 -19.94 -15.55 11.19
N MET A 162 -19.91 -15.60 9.85
CA MET A 162 -20.28 -14.47 8.99
C MET A 162 -21.71 -13.97 9.22
N ALA A 163 -22.70 -14.87 9.30
CA ALA A 163 -24.09 -14.52 9.54
C ALA A 163 -24.32 -13.91 10.96
N GLU A 164 -23.67 -14.48 11.98
CA GLU A 164 -23.67 -13.92 13.34
C GLU A 164 -23.08 -12.50 13.37
N TRP A 165 -22.07 -12.21 12.54
CA TRP A 165 -21.45 -10.89 12.46
C TRP A 165 -22.29 -9.86 11.72
N GLU A 166 -22.94 -10.23 10.62
CA GLU A 166 -23.85 -9.33 9.90
C GLU A 166 -24.98 -8.84 10.81
N MET A 167 -25.53 -9.74 11.65
CA MET A 167 -26.52 -9.38 12.65
C MET A 167 -25.99 -8.44 13.74
N LYS A 168 -24.70 -8.57 14.11
CA LYS A 168 -24.06 -7.75 15.15
C LYS A 168 -23.52 -6.40 14.65
N LYS A 169 -23.65 -6.11 13.35
CA LYS A 169 -23.17 -4.88 12.68
C LYS A 169 -23.97 -3.62 13.05
N GLN A 170 -24.96 -3.72 13.92
CA GLN A 170 -25.75 -2.56 14.33
C GLN A 170 -24.87 -1.52 15.05
N ILE A 171 -24.74 -0.36 14.42
CA ILE A 171 -24.05 0.80 14.99
C ILE A 171 -24.91 1.29 16.15
N ASN A 172 -24.52 0.92 17.37
CA ASN A 172 -25.22 1.40 18.56
C ASN A 172 -24.74 2.82 18.88
N TRP A 173 -25.40 3.81 18.25
CA TRP A 173 -25.12 5.24 18.44
C TRP A 173 -25.22 5.70 19.89
N LYS A 174 -25.88 4.92 20.76
CA LYS A 174 -25.98 5.17 22.21
C LYS A 174 -24.71 4.81 23.00
N SER A 175 -23.72 4.15 22.39
CA SER A 175 -22.56 3.57 23.09
C SER A 175 -21.33 4.47 23.25
N GLY A 176 -21.48 5.79 23.05
CA GLY A 176 -20.42 6.79 23.21
C GLY A 176 -19.38 6.79 22.08
N ILE A 177 -18.73 7.95 21.88
CA ILE A 177 -17.81 8.20 20.75
C ILE A 177 -16.67 7.17 20.64
N LEU A 178 -16.18 6.65 21.78
CA LEU A 178 -15.08 5.67 21.82
C LEU A 178 -15.40 4.36 21.10
N ASN A 179 -16.67 3.94 21.02
CA ASN A 179 -17.06 2.73 20.31
C ASN A 179 -17.55 3.02 18.88
N VAL A 180 -18.04 4.24 18.63
CA VAL A 180 -18.60 4.66 17.33
C VAL A 180 -17.49 4.95 16.31
N VAL A 181 -16.47 5.74 16.69
CA VAL A 181 -15.36 6.13 15.80
C VAL A 181 -14.65 4.92 15.16
N PRO A 182 -14.17 3.92 15.92
CA PRO A 182 -13.51 2.76 15.32
C PRO A 182 -14.46 1.92 14.43
N THR A 183 -15.74 1.84 14.78
CA THR A 183 -16.77 1.17 13.97
C THR A 183 -16.95 1.86 12.62
N LEU A 184 -17.08 3.20 12.62
CA LEU A 184 -17.21 4.00 11.40
C LEU A 184 -15.95 3.94 10.54
N LEU A 185 -14.76 3.96 11.15
CA LEU A 185 -13.50 3.82 10.41
C LEU A 185 -13.41 2.47 9.71
N ALA A 186 -13.72 1.36 10.39
CA ALA A 186 -13.67 0.02 9.79
C ALA A 186 -14.76 -0.20 8.72
N LEU A 187 -15.94 0.40 8.88
CA LEU A 187 -16.99 0.41 7.85
C LEU A 187 -16.57 1.25 6.64
N GLY A 188 -16.04 2.44 6.92
CA GLY A 188 -15.57 3.38 5.91
C GLY A 188 -14.44 2.81 5.08
N THR A 189 -13.51 2.03 5.67
CA THR A 189 -12.44 1.40 4.91
C THR A 189 -12.95 0.35 3.92
N LYS A 190 -13.99 -0.44 4.28
CA LYS A 190 -14.60 -1.40 3.36
C LYS A 190 -15.24 -0.67 2.16
N TRP A 191 -16.03 0.37 2.44
CA TRP A 191 -16.64 1.17 1.39
C TRP A 191 -15.60 1.86 0.52
N MET A 192 -14.54 2.43 1.12
CA MET A 192 -13.45 3.06 0.40
C MET A 192 -12.74 2.07 -0.55
N LEU A 193 -12.62 0.80 -0.18
CA LEU A 193 -12.05 -0.22 -1.03
C LEU A 193 -12.99 -0.57 -2.21
N GLU A 194 -14.28 -0.75 -1.94
CA GLU A 194 -15.30 -1.03 -2.96
C GLU A 194 -15.41 0.14 -3.97
N PHE A 195 -15.54 1.37 -3.48
CA PHE A 195 -15.55 2.58 -4.31
C PHE A 195 -14.20 2.83 -4.99
N GLY A 196 -13.09 2.48 -4.34
CA GLY A 196 -11.76 2.59 -4.90
C GLY A 196 -11.55 1.64 -6.08
N ALA A 197 -12.00 0.40 -5.96
CA ALA A 197 -11.97 -0.59 -7.05
C ALA A 197 -12.85 -0.16 -8.23
N PHE A 198 -14.07 0.30 -7.96
CA PHE A 198 -14.93 0.91 -8.98
C PHE A 198 -14.28 2.13 -9.63
N GLY A 199 -13.67 3.01 -8.84
CA GLY A 199 -12.98 4.21 -9.33
C GLY A 199 -11.78 3.88 -10.22
N LEU A 200 -11.02 2.82 -9.91
CA LEU A 200 -9.95 2.31 -10.78
C LEU A 200 -10.50 1.75 -12.08
N GLN A 201 -11.54 0.92 -12.03
CA GLN A 201 -12.21 0.41 -13.24
C GLN A 201 -12.76 1.54 -14.10
N PHE A 202 -13.36 2.55 -13.48
CA PHE A 202 -13.83 3.75 -14.15
C PHE A 202 -12.68 4.54 -14.77
N ALA A 203 -11.57 4.72 -14.06
CA ALA A 203 -10.38 5.40 -14.57
C ALA A 203 -9.72 4.62 -15.71
N GLU A 204 -9.61 3.30 -15.62
CA GLU A 204 -9.14 2.44 -16.71
C GLU A 204 -10.04 2.56 -17.93
N TRP A 205 -11.37 2.47 -17.74
CA TRP A 205 -12.34 2.69 -18.81
C TRP A 205 -12.24 4.08 -19.43
N TRP A 206 -12.06 5.12 -18.60
CA TRP A 206 -11.93 6.51 -19.04
C TRP A 206 -10.65 6.74 -19.83
N MET A 207 -9.53 6.21 -19.35
CA MET A 207 -8.24 6.28 -20.02
C MET A 207 -8.22 5.45 -21.31
N ALA A 208 -8.90 4.30 -21.33
CA ALA A 208 -9.11 3.51 -22.54
C ALA A 208 -10.00 4.24 -23.57
N SER A 209 -11.03 4.95 -23.10
CA SER A 209 -11.91 5.77 -23.95
C SER A 209 -11.20 6.99 -24.54
N GLY A 210 -10.16 7.50 -23.89
CA GLY A 210 -9.34 8.63 -24.37
C GLY A 210 -8.47 8.35 -25.60
N SER A 211 -8.48 7.13 -26.14
CA SER A 211 -7.93 6.83 -27.47
C SER A 211 -8.86 7.24 -28.62
N ALA A 212 -10.14 7.55 -28.32
CA ALA A 212 -10.95 8.40 -29.17
C ALA A 212 -10.69 9.85 -28.76
N PRO A 213 -10.00 10.66 -29.57
CA PRO A 213 -9.71 12.02 -29.17
C PRO A 213 -11.04 12.77 -29.03
N PHE A 214 -11.16 13.62 -28.01
CA PHE A 214 -12.27 14.59 -27.87
C PHE A 214 -12.47 15.42 -29.16
N SER A 215 -11.44 15.48 -30.03
CA SER A 215 -11.54 16.02 -31.38
C SER A 215 -12.46 15.24 -32.31
N ALA A 216 -12.80 13.97 -32.08
CA ALA A 216 -13.73 13.23 -32.95
C ALA A 216 -15.19 13.70 -32.82
N ILE A 217 -15.57 14.25 -31.66
CA ILE A 217 -16.90 14.84 -31.44
C ILE A 217 -16.95 16.30 -31.95
N ALA A 218 -15.79 16.96 -32.03
CA ALA A 218 -15.64 18.34 -32.50
C ALA A 218 -15.08 18.48 -33.93
N ALA A 219 -14.69 17.38 -34.57
CA ALA A 219 -14.14 17.38 -35.92
C ALA A 219 -15.30 17.51 -36.91
N LEU A 220 -15.56 18.76 -37.29
CA LEU A 220 -16.20 19.04 -38.58
C LEU A 220 -15.40 18.32 -39.67
N PRO A 221 -16.05 17.80 -40.73
CA PRO A 221 -15.35 17.21 -41.86
C PRO A 221 -14.35 18.24 -42.38
N VAL A 222 -13.08 17.83 -42.47
CA VAL A 222 -12.02 18.66 -43.03
C VAL A 222 -12.41 18.96 -44.47
N PRO A 223 -12.57 20.24 -44.87
CA PRO A 223 -12.90 20.57 -46.25
C PRO A 223 -11.80 20.06 -47.17
N ASP A 224 -12.19 19.48 -48.31
CA ASP A 224 -11.24 18.97 -49.30
C ASP A 224 -10.25 20.06 -49.71
N PHE A 225 -8.97 19.68 -49.79
CA PHE A 225 -7.90 20.60 -50.19
C PHE A 225 -8.20 21.15 -51.59
N PRO A 226 -8.13 22.48 -51.81
CA PRO A 226 -8.37 23.06 -53.12
C PRO A 226 -7.35 22.52 -54.12
N ASN A 227 -7.83 21.84 -55.16
CA ASN A 227 -7.01 21.37 -56.28
C ASN A 227 -6.47 22.58 -57.05
N PHE A 228 -5.28 23.06 -56.67
CA PHE A 228 -4.52 23.97 -57.50
C PHE A 228 -3.85 23.16 -58.62
N GLU A 229 -4.52 23.08 -59.77
CA GLU A 229 -3.87 22.69 -61.01
C GLU A 229 -2.87 23.79 -61.41
N PHE A 230 -1.63 23.70 -60.92
CA PHE A 230 -0.54 24.53 -61.41
C PHE A 230 -0.19 24.07 -62.83
N LYS A 231 -0.90 24.60 -63.82
CA LYS A 231 -0.47 24.54 -65.22
C LYS A 231 0.71 25.49 -65.38
N GLU A 232 1.82 24.92 -65.83
CA GLU A 232 3.06 25.56 -66.30
C GLU A 232 4.20 25.66 -65.28
N LYS A 233 5.42 25.31 -65.76
CA LYS A 233 6.69 25.30 -65.02
C LYS A 233 7.22 26.71 -64.71
N LEU A 234 6.35 27.72 -64.67
CA LEU A 234 6.70 29.10 -64.37
C LEU A 234 6.26 29.44 -62.94
N CYS A 235 7.18 30.04 -62.19
CA CYS A 235 6.85 30.54 -60.85
C CYS A 235 5.86 31.73 -60.95
N PRO A 236 4.70 31.70 -60.29
CA PRO A 236 3.69 32.76 -60.39
C PRO A 236 4.15 34.10 -59.80
N LEU A 237 5.18 34.12 -58.95
CA LEU A 237 5.69 35.35 -58.32
C LEU A 237 6.78 36.04 -59.16
N CYS A 238 7.66 35.26 -59.81
CA CYS A 238 8.83 35.80 -60.50
C CYS A 238 8.90 35.47 -62.01
N LYS A 239 7.92 34.71 -62.53
CA LYS A 239 7.77 34.31 -63.95
C LYS A 239 9.02 33.68 -64.59
N ARG A 240 9.92 33.10 -63.79
CA ARG A 240 11.07 32.31 -64.27
C ARG A 240 10.73 30.82 -64.29
N LEU A 241 11.37 30.08 -65.19
CA LEU A 241 11.29 28.62 -65.21
C LEU A 241 11.88 28.04 -63.91
N GLN A 242 11.19 27.07 -63.31
CA GLN A 242 11.68 26.37 -62.13
C GLN A 242 12.85 25.44 -62.49
N ASP A 243 14.04 25.75 -62.00
CA ASP A 243 15.27 24.96 -62.24
C ASP A 243 15.56 23.90 -61.15
N THR A 244 14.83 23.89 -60.02
CA THR A 244 15.02 22.90 -58.95
C THR A 244 13.71 22.52 -58.27
N PRO A 245 13.34 21.22 -58.18
CA PRO A 245 12.18 20.79 -57.41
C PRO A 245 12.53 20.85 -55.92
N THR A 246 12.10 21.91 -55.21
CA THR A 246 12.37 22.10 -53.77
C THR A 246 11.33 21.47 -52.85
N LEU A 247 10.79 20.32 -53.20
CA LEU A 247 9.96 19.53 -52.29
C LEU A 247 10.40 18.07 -52.36
N LEU A 248 11.08 17.63 -51.30
CA LEU A 248 11.18 16.20 -51.00
C LEU A 248 9.74 15.72 -50.74
N PRO A 249 9.25 14.69 -51.46
CA PRO A 249 7.97 14.09 -51.13
C PRO A 249 8.11 13.49 -49.73
N ILE A 250 7.37 14.05 -48.77
CA ILE A 250 7.15 13.40 -47.48
C ILE A 250 6.37 12.13 -47.79
N SER A 251 7.04 10.99 -47.68
CA SER A 251 6.44 9.67 -47.74
C SER A 251 5.38 9.55 -46.64
N GLY A 252 4.12 9.50 -47.05
CA GLY A 252 3.02 9.01 -46.23
C GLY A 252 3.05 7.50 -46.12
#